data_AF-A0A7C1AJ05-F1
#
_entry.id   AF-A0A7C1AJ05-F1
#
_cell.length_a   1.000
_cell.length_b   1.000
_cell.length_c   1.000
_cell.angle_alpha   90.00
_cell.angle_beta   90.00
_cell.angle_gamma   90.00
#
_symmetry.space_group_name_H-M   'P 1'
#
loop_
_entity.id
_entity.type
_entity.pdbx_description
1 polymer ?
#
loop_
_entity_poly.entity_id
_entity_poly.type
_entity_poly.pdbx_seq_one_letter_code
_entity_poly.pdbx_strand_id
1 'polypeptide(L)'
;RTGAEVSADDILVGKVTPKGETEPTPEEKLLKAIFGDKAGDVKDASLKAPPGLKGVVIGSRLFSRKKKDPKAKKAEKKLLEEIDRKLTEDEERARQIRDRKLEYILNGKVSSGIRDEIDAKILIKAGQKLAKRNLAKLNYDRINPSVDWTNDEETNELVSLITEHYHSRLNELHDRAERERFKIQIGDDLAPGIVQKVKVYVAKKRKLMVGDKMAGRHGNKGVVAKIVPIEDMPFLPDGTPVDIVLNPLGVPSRMNLGQIMETMLGWAGEKLGVKYATPVFDGASLEQIQDELKKGGLPGSSKIRLYDGQTGERFDQETLVGQIYILKLSHLVEDKIHARSIGPYSLITQQPLGGKAQFGGQRFGEMEVWALEAYGAAHTLQEILTVKSDDVKGRSKTYEAIVKGENLPDPGIPESFNVLLKELQGLGLDIELE
;
A
#
# COMPACT_ATOMS: atom_id res chain seq x y z
N ARG A 1 -18.78 -6.06 6.04
CA ARG A 1 -19.58 -5.21 5.11
C ARG A 1 -18.70 -4.05 4.66
N THR A 2 -18.92 -3.46 3.48
CA THR A 2 -18.21 -2.22 3.11
C THR A 2 -18.54 -1.13 4.13
N GLY A 3 -17.51 -0.42 4.61
CA GLY A 3 -17.60 0.57 5.69
C GLY A 3 -17.46 0.00 7.10
N ALA A 4 -17.37 -1.33 7.28
CA ALA A 4 -17.16 -1.91 8.60
C ALA A 4 -15.71 -1.69 9.08
N GLU A 5 -15.56 -1.24 10.33
CA GLU A 5 -14.29 -1.29 11.05
C GLU A 5 -14.01 -2.73 11.46
N VAL A 6 -12.78 -3.17 11.20
CA VAL A 6 -12.29 -4.51 11.54
C VAL A 6 -11.01 -4.41 12.33
N SER A 7 -10.89 -5.29 13.32
CA SER A 7 -9.73 -5.47 14.19
C SER A 7 -9.14 -6.87 14.00
N ALA A 8 -8.02 -7.15 14.66
CA ALA A 8 -7.41 -8.47 14.64
C ALA A 8 -8.40 -9.56 15.09
N ASP A 9 -8.30 -10.74 14.49
CA ASP A 9 -9.15 -11.92 14.71
C ASP A 9 -10.63 -11.82 14.27
N ASP A 10 -11.08 -10.66 13.79
CA ASP A 10 -12.40 -10.53 13.18
C ASP A 10 -12.53 -11.41 11.93
N ILE A 11 -13.68 -12.05 11.76
CA ILE A 11 -13.97 -12.88 10.58
C ILE A 11 -14.30 -11.95 9.39
N LEU A 12 -13.39 -11.91 8.42
CA LEU A 12 -13.58 -11.17 7.17
C LEU A 12 -14.46 -11.93 6.17
N VAL A 13 -14.27 -13.26 6.10
CA VAL A 13 -15.04 -14.14 5.22
C VAL A 13 -15.34 -15.45 5.94
N GLY A 14 -16.62 -15.70 6.20
CA GLY A 14 -17.09 -16.97 6.74
C GLY A 14 -16.89 -18.11 5.74
N LYS A 15 -16.19 -19.17 6.14
CA LYS A 15 -16.00 -20.38 5.33
C LYS A 15 -16.01 -21.60 6.24
N VAL A 16 -16.84 -22.59 5.89
CA VAL A 16 -16.86 -23.89 6.56
C VAL A 16 -16.38 -24.97 5.60
N THR A 17 -15.65 -25.95 6.13
CA THR A 17 -15.17 -27.12 5.39
C THR A 17 -15.64 -28.38 6.10
N PRO A 18 -16.09 -29.43 5.38
CA PRO A 18 -16.44 -30.70 6.02
C PRO A 18 -15.23 -31.26 6.77
N LYS A 19 -15.45 -31.70 8.01
CA LYS A 19 -14.44 -32.35 8.85
C LYS A 19 -14.45 -33.85 8.49
N GLY A 20 -13.28 -34.46 8.31
CA GLY A 20 -13.19 -35.90 8.16
C GLY A 20 -13.58 -36.62 9.46
N GLU A 21 -14.10 -37.85 9.34
CA GLU A 21 -14.41 -38.69 10.50
C GLU A 21 -13.12 -38.92 11.30
N THR A 22 -13.07 -38.35 12.50
CA THR A 22 -11.97 -38.52 13.46
C THR A 22 -12.58 -39.09 14.71
N GLU A 23 -12.09 -40.24 15.16
CA GLU A 23 -12.56 -40.84 16.40
C GLU A 23 -12.16 -39.95 17.59
N PRO A 24 -13.11 -39.42 18.37
CA PRO A 24 -12.78 -38.62 19.54
C PRO A 24 -12.22 -39.49 20.67
N THR A 25 -11.39 -38.90 21.53
CA THR A 25 -10.84 -39.59 22.71
C THR A 25 -11.97 -39.96 23.69
N PRO A 26 -11.75 -40.94 24.61
CA PRO A 26 -12.75 -41.30 25.62
C PRO A 26 -13.25 -40.11 26.45
N GLU A 27 -12.37 -39.18 26.80
CA GLU A 27 -12.68 -37.96 27.56
C GLU A 27 -13.58 -37.01 26.74
N GLU A 28 -13.25 -36.80 25.45
CA GLU A 28 -14.09 -36.01 24.55
C GLU A 28 -15.45 -36.68 24.32
N LYS A 29 -15.51 -38.01 24.22
CA LYS A 29 -16.76 -38.77 24.11
C LYS A 29 -17.63 -38.59 25.35
N LEU A 30 -17.03 -38.65 26.54
CA LEU A 30 -17.74 -38.42 27.80
C LEU A 30 -18.28 -37.01 27.89
N LEU A 31 -17.47 -36.00 27.58
CA LEU A 31 -17.92 -34.60 27.57
C LEU A 31 -19.09 -34.38 26.59
N LYS A 32 -19.02 -34.96 25.40
CA LYS A 32 -20.12 -34.90 24.41
C LYS A 32 -21.39 -35.57 24.92
N ALA A 33 -21.27 -36.69 25.61
CA ALA A 33 -22.42 -37.38 26.21
C ALA A 33 -23.06 -36.57 27.34
N ILE A 34 -22.26 -35.85 28.14
CA ILE A 34 -22.73 -35.00 29.24
C ILE A 34 -23.42 -33.73 28.71
N PHE A 35 -22.80 -33.02 27.76
CA PHE A 35 -23.28 -31.73 27.29
C PHE A 35 -24.25 -31.80 26.09
N GLY A 36 -24.42 -32.97 25.48
CA GLY A 36 -25.32 -33.16 24.34
C GLY A 36 -24.89 -32.44 23.07
N ASP A 37 -23.66 -31.93 23.02
CA ASP A 37 -23.11 -31.23 21.86
C ASP A 37 -22.94 -32.21 20.71
N LYS A 38 -23.75 -32.03 19.67
CA LYS A 38 -23.57 -32.74 18.39
C LYS A 38 -22.20 -32.36 17.83
N ALA A 39 -21.38 -33.35 17.50
CA ALA A 39 -20.14 -33.11 16.80
C ALA A 39 -20.43 -32.29 15.54
N GLY A 40 -19.83 -31.11 15.42
CA GLY A 40 -19.92 -30.35 14.20
C GLY A 40 -19.20 -31.11 13.09
N ASP A 41 -19.93 -31.61 12.10
CA ASP A 41 -19.39 -32.23 10.88
C ASP A 41 -18.61 -31.23 10.00
N VAL A 42 -18.49 -29.99 10.47
CA VAL A 42 -17.85 -28.87 9.78
C VAL A 42 -16.77 -28.25 10.67
N LYS A 43 -15.63 -27.96 10.05
CA LYS A 43 -14.55 -27.16 10.60
C LYS A 43 -14.67 -25.73 10.09
N ASP A 44 -14.51 -24.76 10.99
CA ASP A 44 -14.36 -23.37 10.60
C ASP A 44 -13.00 -23.15 9.91
N ALA A 45 -13.06 -22.71 8.65
CA ALA A 45 -11.92 -22.37 7.81
C ALA A 45 -12.03 -20.92 7.31
N SER A 46 -12.69 -20.07 8.10
CA SER A 46 -12.94 -18.66 7.79
C SER A 46 -11.64 -17.86 7.69
N LEU A 47 -11.66 -16.85 6.81
CA LEU A 47 -10.58 -15.88 6.72
C LEU A 47 -10.74 -14.87 7.86
N LYS A 48 -9.78 -14.88 8.79
CA LYS A 48 -9.69 -13.90 9.87
C LYS A 48 -8.76 -12.75 9.52
N ALA A 49 -9.00 -11.59 10.11
CA ALA A 49 -8.11 -10.45 10.04
C ALA A 49 -6.78 -10.79 10.71
N PRO A 50 -5.63 -10.58 10.04
CA PRO A 50 -4.32 -10.91 10.60
C PRO A 50 -4.01 -10.05 11.85
N PRO A 51 -3.15 -10.53 12.75
CA PRO A 51 -2.73 -9.77 13.92
C PRO A 51 -2.18 -8.38 13.56
N GLY A 52 -2.60 -7.35 14.30
CA GLY A 52 -2.21 -5.95 14.05
C GLY A 52 -2.94 -5.25 12.90
N LEU A 53 -3.86 -5.93 12.20
CA LEU A 53 -4.76 -5.28 11.26
C LEU A 53 -5.84 -4.51 12.03
N LYS A 54 -5.90 -3.20 11.78
CA LYS A 54 -7.01 -2.33 12.20
C LYS A 54 -7.32 -1.41 11.04
N GLY A 55 -8.56 -1.42 10.55
CA GLY A 55 -8.92 -0.63 9.38
C GLY A 55 -10.38 -0.75 8.99
N VAL A 56 -10.72 -0.14 7.85
CA VAL A 56 -12.09 -0.12 7.32
C VAL A 56 -12.12 -0.94 6.05
N VAL A 57 -13.12 -1.81 5.92
CA VAL A 57 -13.37 -2.54 4.68
C VAL A 57 -13.86 -1.56 3.61
N ILE A 58 -13.05 -1.30 2.59
CA ILE A 58 -13.39 -0.36 1.50
C ILE A 58 -14.12 -1.04 0.34
N GLY A 59 -14.01 -2.36 0.24
CA GLY A 59 -14.73 -3.12 -0.77
C GLY A 59 -14.43 -4.61 -0.72
N SER A 60 -15.28 -5.38 -1.36
CA SER A 60 -15.11 -6.81 -1.54
C SER A 60 -15.41 -7.19 -2.99
N ARG A 61 -14.65 -8.12 -3.55
CA ARG A 61 -14.92 -8.72 -4.86
C ARG A 61 -15.03 -10.23 -4.71
N LEU A 62 -16.15 -10.78 -5.17
CA LEU A 62 -16.37 -12.21 -5.27
C LEU A 62 -16.10 -12.63 -6.71
N PHE A 63 -15.18 -13.57 -6.88
CA PHE A 63 -14.90 -14.23 -8.14
C PHE A 63 -15.48 -15.63 -8.06
N SER A 64 -16.22 -16.05 -9.07
CA SER A 64 -16.86 -17.37 -9.08
C SER A 64 -16.76 -17.99 -10.45
N ARG A 65 -16.41 -19.28 -10.49
CA ARG A 65 -16.42 -20.02 -11.75
C ARG A 65 -17.84 -20.05 -12.30
N LYS A 66 -17.97 -19.92 -13.62
CA LYS A 66 -19.25 -19.90 -14.32
C LYS A 66 -20.07 -21.15 -14.00
N LYS A 67 -21.20 -20.97 -13.32
CA LYS A 67 -22.23 -22.00 -13.16
C LYS A 67 -23.28 -21.82 -14.26
N LYS A 68 -23.65 -22.90 -14.97
CA LYS A 68 -24.71 -22.90 -15.99
C LYS A 68 -26.12 -22.92 -15.34
N ASP A 69 -26.40 -21.98 -14.45
CA ASP A 69 -27.68 -21.89 -13.74
C ASP A 69 -28.61 -20.86 -14.45
N PRO A 70 -29.90 -21.17 -14.69
CA PRO A 70 -30.86 -20.23 -15.27
C PRO A 70 -30.92 -18.86 -14.57
N LYS A 71 -30.76 -18.83 -13.23
CA LYS A 71 -30.78 -17.56 -12.47
C LYS A 71 -29.57 -16.68 -12.77
N ALA A 72 -28.39 -17.29 -12.94
CA ALA A 72 -27.17 -16.56 -13.25
C ALA A 72 -27.22 -15.92 -14.65
N LYS A 73 -27.77 -16.64 -15.65
CA LYS A 73 -27.97 -16.10 -17.01
C LYS A 73 -28.89 -14.88 -17.04
N LYS A 74 -29.94 -14.86 -16.20
CA LYS A 74 -30.86 -13.70 -16.12
C LYS A 74 -30.17 -12.46 -15.52
N ALA A 75 -29.33 -12.65 -14.49
CA ALA A 75 -28.55 -11.57 -13.90
C ALA A 75 -27.47 -11.03 -14.86
N GLU A 76 -26.82 -11.93 -15.61
CA GLU A 76 -25.85 -11.59 -16.66
C GLU A 76 -26.47 -10.72 -17.76
N LYS A 77 -27.64 -11.13 -18.28
CA LYS A 77 -28.35 -10.35 -19.30
C LYS A 77 -28.69 -8.94 -18.82
N LYS A 78 -29.13 -8.80 -17.56
CA LYS A 78 -29.43 -7.49 -16.97
C LYS A 78 -28.19 -6.60 -16.84
N LEU A 79 -27.03 -7.18 -16.51
CA LEU A 79 -25.76 -6.44 -16.42
C LEU A 79 -25.27 -5.99 -17.82
N LEU A 80 -25.41 -6.84 -18.83
CA LEU A 80 -25.08 -6.49 -20.22
C LEU A 80 -25.99 -5.36 -20.73
N GLU A 81 -27.30 -5.46 -20.48
CA GLU A 81 -28.27 -4.38 -20.81
C GLU A 81 -27.91 -3.06 -20.10
N GLU A 82 -27.39 -3.10 -18.87
CA GLU A 82 -26.97 -1.90 -18.15
C GLU A 82 -25.69 -1.28 -18.75
N ILE A 83 -24.73 -2.09 -19.19
CA ILE A 83 -23.52 -1.62 -19.88
C ILE A 83 -23.89 -0.97 -21.20
N ASP A 84 -24.75 -1.63 -21.99
CA ASP A 84 -25.20 -1.12 -23.28
C ASP A 84 -25.93 0.23 -23.11
N ARG A 85 -26.80 0.34 -22.09
CA ARG A 85 -27.46 1.62 -21.76
C ARG A 85 -26.47 2.72 -21.39
N LYS A 86 -25.47 2.43 -20.54
CA LYS A 86 -24.44 3.40 -20.14
C LYS A 86 -23.59 3.84 -21.32
N LEU A 87 -23.24 2.92 -22.20
CA LEU A 87 -22.49 3.23 -23.41
C LEU A 87 -23.28 4.22 -24.29
N THR A 88 -24.56 3.97 -24.54
CA THR A 88 -25.42 4.91 -25.29
C THR A 88 -25.51 6.28 -24.61
N GLU A 89 -25.70 6.34 -23.30
CA GLU A 89 -25.73 7.59 -22.54
C GLU A 89 -24.39 8.37 -22.62
N ASP A 90 -23.26 7.68 -22.55
CA ASP A 90 -21.93 8.28 -22.61
C ASP A 90 -21.55 8.74 -24.03
N GLU A 91 -21.96 7.99 -25.06
CA GLU A 91 -21.85 8.38 -26.47
C GLU A 91 -22.65 9.64 -26.78
N GLU A 92 -23.91 9.69 -26.34
CA GLU A 92 -24.76 10.89 -26.51
C GLU A 92 -24.16 12.10 -25.79
N ARG A 93 -23.59 11.90 -24.59
CA ARG A 93 -22.91 12.98 -23.86
C ARG A 93 -21.66 13.47 -24.61
N ALA A 94 -20.86 12.56 -25.16
CA ALA A 94 -19.68 12.92 -25.95
C ALA A 94 -20.09 13.69 -27.22
N ARG A 95 -21.17 13.25 -27.89
CA ARG A 95 -21.76 13.92 -29.06
C ARG A 95 -22.21 15.34 -28.72
N GLN A 96 -22.96 15.52 -27.64
CA GLN A 96 -23.41 16.84 -27.18
C GLN A 96 -22.24 17.79 -26.85
N ILE A 97 -21.16 17.29 -26.25
CA ILE A 97 -19.97 18.11 -25.94
C ILE A 97 -19.27 18.54 -27.22
N ARG A 98 -19.09 17.63 -28.19
CA ARG A 98 -18.55 17.94 -29.52
C ARG A 98 -19.38 19.03 -30.19
N ASP A 99 -20.70 18.81 -30.29
CA ASP A 99 -21.60 19.73 -31.00
C ASP A 99 -21.59 21.12 -30.38
N ARG A 100 -21.58 21.23 -29.04
CA ARG A 100 -21.45 22.53 -28.34
C ARG A 100 -20.13 23.24 -28.63
N LYS A 101 -19.02 22.49 -28.70
CA LYS A 101 -17.69 23.08 -28.98
C LYS A 101 -17.59 23.53 -30.44
N LEU A 102 -18.08 22.72 -31.37
CA LEU A 102 -18.16 23.06 -32.78
C LEU A 102 -19.08 24.28 -33.01
N GLU A 103 -20.24 24.32 -32.36
CA GLU A 103 -21.14 25.48 -32.40
C GLU A 103 -20.46 26.77 -31.92
N TYR A 104 -19.67 26.69 -30.84
CA TYR A 104 -18.97 27.86 -30.30
C TYR A 104 -17.92 28.40 -31.27
N ILE A 105 -17.12 27.52 -31.87
CA ILE A 105 -16.00 27.87 -32.75
C ILE A 105 -16.49 28.34 -34.12
N LEU A 106 -17.54 27.70 -34.65
CA LEU A 106 -18.07 28.00 -35.98
C LEU A 106 -19.01 29.22 -35.99
N ASN A 107 -19.52 29.67 -34.83
CA ASN A 107 -20.47 30.77 -34.77
C ASN A 107 -19.86 32.09 -35.27
N GLY A 108 -20.45 32.66 -36.32
CA GLY A 108 -20.02 33.94 -36.90
C GLY A 108 -18.96 33.84 -37.99
N LYS A 109 -18.43 32.63 -38.27
CA LYS A 109 -17.47 32.38 -39.36
C LYS A 109 -18.19 32.20 -40.71
N VAL A 110 -17.44 32.35 -41.81
CA VAL A 110 -17.94 32.19 -43.18
C VAL A 110 -17.66 30.76 -43.65
N SER A 111 -18.69 30.08 -44.14
CA SER A 111 -18.61 28.70 -44.62
C SER A 111 -17.88 28.60 -45.96
N SER A 112 -16.98 27.62 -46.09
CA SER A 112 -16.34 27.23 -47.36
C SER A 112 -17.21 26.29 -48.20
N GLY A 113 -18.37 25.87 -47.66
CA GLY A 113 -19.28 24.94 -48.31
C GLY A 113 -19.28 23.56 -47.65
N ILE A 114 -20.03 23.42 -46.56
CA ILE A 114 -20.15 22.16 -45.82
C ILE A 114 -21.05 21.18 -46.61
N ARG A 115 -20.56 19.97 -46.85
CA ARG A 115 -21.27 18.90 -47.55
C ARG A 115 -21.45 17.69 -46.63
N ASP A 116 -22.55 16.97 -46.83
CA ASP A 116 -22.73 15.64 -46.27
C ASP A 116 -21.76 14.68 -46.97
N GLU A 117 -21.03 13.88 -46.19
CA GLU A 117 -20.04 12.93 -46.66
C GLU A 117 -20.67 11.77 -47.45
N ILE A 118 -21.91 11.39 -47.13
CA ILE A 118 -22.57 10.22 -47.72
C ILE A 118 -23.37 10.60 -48.96
N ASP A 119 -24.16 11.66 -48.88
CA ASP A 119 -25.10 12.04 -49.94
C ASP A 119 -24.55 13.13 -50.87
N ALA A 120 -23.33 13.62 -50.63
CA ALA A 120 -22.68 14.76 -51.30
C ALA A 120 -23.53 16.05 -51.35
N LYS A 121 -24.59 16.11 -50.53
CA LYS A 121 -25.56 17.19 -50.51
C LYS A 121 -24.96 18.39 -49.80
N ILE A 122 -25.07 19.57 -50.41
CA ILE A 122 -24.60 20.83 -49.81
C ILE A 122 -25.52 21.17 -48.64
N LEU A 123 -24.99 21.08 -47.41
CA LEU A 123 -25.71 21.41 -46.18
C LEU A 123 -25.69 22.92 -45.93
N ILE A 124 -24.57 23.59 -46.22
CA ILE A 124 -24.41 25.05 -46.16
C ILE A 124 -23.61 25.50 -47.39
N LYS A 125 -24.12 26.49 -48.12
CA LYS A 125 -23.44 27.03 -49.31
C LYS A 125 -22.18 27.83 -48.92
N ALA A 126 -21.17 27.81 -49.80
CA ALA A 126 -19.98 28.64 -49.66
C ALA A 126 -20.35 30.13 -49.61
N GLY A 127 -19.72 30.90 -48.72
CA GLY A 127 -19.97 32.33 -48.51
C GLY A 127 -21.10 32.67 -47.53
N GLN A 128 -21.83 31.68 -47.00
CA GLN A 128 -22.89 31.91 -46.02
C GLN A 128 -22.32 32.00 -44.59
N LYS A 129 -22.82 32.95 -43.78
CA LYS A 129 -22.46 33.06 -42.36
C LYS A 129 -23.05 31.90 -41.55
N LEU A 130 -22.21 31.26 -40.75
CA LEU A 130 -22.58 30.17 -39.84
C LEU A 130 -23.26 30.76 -38.59
N ALA A 131 -24.58 30.93 -38.67
CA ALA A 131 -25.41 31.34 -37.53
C ALA A 131 -25.83 30.12 -36.68
N LYS A 132 -25.99 30.33 -35.37
CA LYS A 132 -26.39 29.30 -34.39
C LYS A 132 -27.62 28.45 -34.81
N ARG A 133 -28.58 29.06 -35.52
CA ARG A 133 -29.78 28.36 -36.04
C ARG A 133 -29.49 27.34 -37.15
N ASN A 134 -28.46 27.59 -37.95
CA ASN A 134 -28.05 26.70 -39.04
C ASN A 134 -27.17 25.57 -38.52
N LEU A 135 -26.29 25.89 -37.56
CA LEU A 135 -25.40 24.93 -36.89
C LEU A 135 -26.17 23.88 -36.07
N ALA A 136 -27.22 24.26 -35.36
CA ALA A 136 -28.04 23.33 -34.57
C ALA A 136 -28.85 22.31 -35.39
N LYS A 137 -28.94 22.49 -36.71
CA LYS A 137 -29.63 21.55 -37.63
C LYS A 137 -28.69 20.58 -38.33
N LEU A 138 -27.39 20.76 -38.16
CA LEU A 138 -26.38 19.90 -38.77
C LEU A 138 -26.21 18.64 -37.94
N ASN A 139 -26.07 17.51 -38.63
CA ASN A 139 -25.58 16.29 -38.03
C ASN A 139 -24.07 16.21 -38.26
N TYR A 140 -23.29 16.58 -37.25
CA TYR A 140 -21.84 16.63 -37.34
C TYR A 140 -21.17 15.24 -37.47
N ASP A 141 -21.89 14.14 -37.22
CA ASP A 141 -21.39 12.77 -37.44
C ASP A 141 -21.30 12.39 -38.93
N ARG A 142 -21.96 13.16 -39.82
CA ARG A 142 -22.01 12.91 -41.27
C ARG A 142 -21.18 13.88 -42.10
N ILE A 143 -20.41 14.73 -41.47
CA ILE A 143 -19.62 15.77 -42.13
C ILE A 143 -18.17 15.37 -42.06
N ASN A 144 -17.51 15.30 -43.21
CA ASN A 144 -16.10 14.95 -43.27
C ASN A 144 -15.24 16.08 -42.67
N PRO A 145 -14.46 15.82 -41.60
CA PRO A 145 -13.63 16.82 -40.94
C PRO A 145 -12.34 17.16 -41.71
N SER A 146 -11.98 16.37 -42.73
CA SER A 146 -10.75 16.55 -43.54
C SER A 146 -10.91 17.59 -44.65
N VAL A 147 -12.11 18.15 -44.82
CA VAL A 147 -12.38 19.26 -45.74
C VAL A 147 -12.47 20.53 -44.92
N ASP A 148 -11.95 21.64 -45.43
CA ASP A 148 -12.06 22.94 -44.77
C ASP A 148 -13.52 23.39 -44.65
N TRP A 149 -14.00 23.60 -43.42
CA TRP A 149 -15.39 24.01 -43.16
C TRP A 149 -15.55 25.54 -43.25
N THR A 150 -14.47 26.27 -43.00
CA THR A 150 -14.45 27.74 -43.00
C THR A 150 -13.25 28.27 -43.80
N ASN A 151 -13.29 29.56 -44.16
CA ASN A 151 -12.17 30.22 -44.85
C ASN A 151 -10.98 30.54 -43.90
N ASP A 152 -11.06 30.12 -42.65
CA ASP A 152 -10.11 30.46 -41.58
C ASP A 152 -9.34 29.22 -41.15
N GLU A 153 -8.03 29.21 -41.40
CA GLU A 153 -7.14 28.06 -41.21
C GLU A 153 -7.09 27.61 -39.75
N GLU A 154 -6.96 28.56 -38.80
CA GLU A 154 -6.97 28.28 -37.35
C GLU A 154 -8.28 27.62 -36.89
N THR A 155 -9.41 28.03 -37.46
CA THR A 155 -10.73 27.46 -37.14
C THR A 155 -10.84 26.03 -37.65
N ASN A 156 -10.31 25.74 -38.84
CA ASN A 156 -10.33 24.40 -39.43
C ASN A 156 -9.40 23.44 -38.67
N GLU A 157 -8.23 23.89 -38.22
CA GLU A 157 -7.34 23.11 -37.35
C GLU A 157 -8.04 22.72 -36.04
N LEU A 158 -8.73 23.67 -35.40
CA LEU A 158 -9.48 23.41 -34.16
C LEU A 158 -10.66 22.44 -34.38
N VAL A 159 -11.34 22.53 -35.53
CA VAL A 159 -12.42 21.59 -35.91
C VAL A 159 -11.86 20.18 -36.09
N SER A 160 -10.72 20.04 -36.77
CA SER A 160 -10.02 18.77 -36.95
C SER A 160 -9.64 18.17 -35.59
N LEU A 161 -9.00 18.96 -34.72
CA LEU A 161 -8.58 18.52 -33.38
C LEU A 161 -9.76 18.07 -32.50
N ILE A 162 -10.88 18.79 -32.52
CA ILE A 162 -12.09 18.43 -31.77
C ILE A 162 -12.67 17.11 -32.27
N THR A 163 -12.65 16.90 -33.58
CA THR A 163 -13.20 15.70 -34.21
C THR A 163 -12.30 14.48 -33.93
N GLU A 164 -10.98 14.65 -34.00
CA GLU A 164 -10.00 13.62 -33.63
C GLU A 164 -10.15 13.22 -32.15
N HIS A 165 -10.22 14.20 -31.24
CA HIS A 165 -10.45 13.93 -29.81
C HIS A 165 -11.79 13.24 -29.55
N TYR A 166 -12.85 13.56 -30.30
CA TYR A 166 -14.14 12.90 -30.21
C TYR A 166 -14.06 11.43 -30.67
N HIS A 167 -13.42 11.15 -31.80
CA HIS A 167 -13.24 9.77 -32.27
C HIS A 167 -12.36 8.94 -31.32
N SER A 168 -11.26 9.52 -30.82
CA SER A 168 -10.43 8.89 -29.79
C SER A 168 -11.27 8.56 -28.56
N ARG A 169 -12.12 9.49 -28.10
CA ARG A 169 -13.00 9.28 -26.95
C ARG A 169 -14.06 8.20 -27.19
N LEU A 170 -14.67 8.15 -28.38
CA LEU A 170 -15.62 7.10 -28.73
C LEU A 170 -14.96 5.71 -28.74
N ASN A 171 -13.76 5.59 -29.32
CA ASN A 171 -12.99 4.35 -29.31
C ASN A 171 -12.69 3.90 -27.88
N GLU A 172 -12.27 4.80 -26.99
CA GLU A 172 -12.06 4.49 -25.57
C GLU A 172 -13.33 3.96 -24.88
N LEU A 173 -14.50 4.54 -25.19
CA LEU A 173 -15.79 4.13 -24.62
C LEU A 173 -16.19 2.74 -25.12
N HIS A 174 -16.08 2.49 -26.42
CA HIS A 174 -16.31 1.17 -27.01
C HIS A 174 -15.35 0.11 -26.45
N ASP A 175 -14.05 0.39 -26.43
CA ASP A 175 -13.04 -0.53 -25.90
C ASP A 175 -13.27 -0.86 -24.43
N ARG A 176 -13.79 0.10 -23.66
CA ARG A 176 -14.16 -0.12 -22.26
C ARG A 176 -15.39 -1.03 -22.17
N ALA A 177 -16.44 -0.75 -22.92
CA ALA A 177 -17.67 -1.54 -22.91
C ALA A 177 -17.42 -2.98 -23.38
N GLU A 178 -16.65 -3.17 -24.47
CA GLU A 178 -16.24 -4.49 -24.96
C GLU A 178 -15.42 -5.26 -23.92
N ARG A 179 -14.47 -4.61 -23.23
CA ARG A 179 -13.72 -5.24 -22.13
C ARG A 179 -14.63 -5.68 -20.98
N GLU A 180 -15.61 -4.86 -20.60
CA GLU A 180 -16.57 -5.22 -19.55
C GLU A 180 -17.51 -6.35 -19.98
N ARG A 181 -17.99 -6.33 -21.22
CA ARG A 181 -18.79 -7.40 -21.84
C ARG A 181 -18.02 -8.72 -21.87
N PHE A 182 -16.78 -8.70 -22.37
CA PHE A 182 -15.92 -9.87 -22.47
C PHE A 182 -15.66 -10.49 -21.10
N LYS A 183 -15.40 -9.66 -20.09
CA LYS A 183 -15.20 -10.09 -18.71
C LYS A 183 -16.44 -10.78 -18.13
N ILE A 184 -17.64 -10.26 -18.43
CA ILE A 184 -18.90 -10.87 -17.98
C ILE A 184 -19.16 -12.20 -18.70
N GLN A 185 -18.93 -12.26 -20.02
CA GLN A 185 -19.24 -13.44 -20.84
C GLN A 185 -18.33 -14.63 -20.54
N ILE A 186 -17.02 -14.42 -20.41
CA ILE A 186 -16.06 -15.48 -20.09
C ILE A 186 -16.15 -15.89 -18.62
N GLY A 187 -16.48 -14.94 -17.74
CA GLY A 187 -16.41 -15.13 -16.30
C GLY A 187 -14.97 -15.13 -15.80
N ASP A 188 -14.79 -15.45 -14.53
CA ASP A 188 -13.47 -15.47 -13.91
C ASP A 188 -12.78 -16.82 -14.10
N ASP A 189 -11.59 -16.81 -14.68
CA ASP A 189 -10.73 -17.99 -14.71
C ASP A 189 -10.12 -18.21 -13.31
N LEU A 190 -10.50 -19.33 -12.70
CA LEU A 190 -10.04 -19.74 -11.38
C LEU A 190 -9.27 -21.05 -11.52
N ALA A 191 -8.15 -21.14 -10.81
CA ALA A 191 -7.33 -22.36 -10.78
C ALA A 191 -8.18 -23.62 -10.52
N PRO A 192 -7.81 -24.78 -11.11
CA PRO A 192 -8.54 -26.03 -10.91
C PRO A 192 -8.71 -26.35 -9.42
N GLY A 193 -9.92 -26.77 -9.03
CA GLY A 193 -10.29 -27.02 -7.63
C GLY A 193 -10.84 -25.81 -6.86
N ILE A 194 -10.68 -24.58 -7.36
CA ILE A 194 -11.25 -23.37 -6.72
C ILE A 194 -12.64 -23.07 -7.30
N VAL A 195 -13.68 -23.19 -6.47
CA VAL A 195 -15.07 -22.88 -6.84
C VAL A 195 -15.32 -21.36 -6.83
N GLN A 196 -14.88 -20.69 -5.77
CA GLN A 196 -15.05 -19.25 -5.55
C GLN A 196 -13.80 -18.67 -4.86
N LYS A 197 -13.50 -17.41 -5.15
CA LYS A 197 -12.42 -16.64 -4.52
C LYS A 197 -12.97 -15.30 -4.07
N VAL A 198 -12.76 -14.95 -2.81
CA VAL A 198 -13.16 -13.66 -2.25
C VAL A 198 -11.91 -12.81 -2.03
N LYS A 199 -11.94 -11.56 -2.51
CA LYS A 199 -10.94 -10.54 -2.15
C LYS A 199 -11.64 -9.48 -1.30
N VAL A 200 -11.11 -9.22 -0.11
CA VAL A 200 -11.55 -8.13 0.76
C VAL A 200 -10.45 -7.08 0.80
N TYR A 201 -10.79 -5.83 0.52
CA TYR A 201 -9.87 -4.71 0.58
C TYR A 201 -10.12 -3.96 1.88
N VAL A 202 -9.08 -3.88 2.72
CA VAL A 202 -9.11 -3.16 4.00
C VAL A 202 -8.14 -1.99 3.91
N ALA A 203 -8.65 -0.78 4.11
CA ALA A 203 -7.81 0.41 4.20
C ALA A 203 -7.42 0.66 5.65
N LYS A 204 -6.12 0.79 5.91
CA LYS A 204 -5.57 1.18 7.21
C LYS A 204 -4.92 2.56 7.09
N LYS A 205 -5.34 3.50 7.94
CA LYS A 205 -4.61 4.77 8.15
C LYS A 205 -3.55 4.54 9.22
N ARG A 206 -2.27 4.72 8.88
CA ARG A 206 -1.14 4.56 9.80
C ARG A 206 -0.59 5.92 10.18
N LYS A 207 -0.54 6.22 11.48
CA LYS A 207 0.05 7.45 12.01
C LYS A 207 1.58 7.30 12.12
N LEU A 208 2.30 8.41 12.28
CA LEU A 208 3.71 8.38 12.67
C LEU A 208 3.82 7.86 14.10
N MET A 209 4.78 6.96 14.34
CA MET A 209 5.02 6.37 15.65
C MET A 209 6.51 6.29 15.95
N VAL A 210 6.85 6.16 17.23
CA VAL A 210 8.21 5.83 17.69
C VAL A 210 8.65 4.50 17.04
N GLY A 211 9.85 4.49 16.48
CA GLY A 211 10.38 3.37 15.70
C GLY A 211 10.18 3.47 14.19
N ASP A 212 9.33 4.37 13.69
CA ASP A 212 9.21 4.60 12.24
C ASP A 212 10.48 5.24 11.68
N LYS A 213 10.80 4.88 10.43
CA LYS A 213 11.99 5.39 9.74
C LYS A 213 11.66 6.62 8.91
N MET A 214 12.42 7.69 9.14
CA MET A 214 12.35 8.95 8.42
C MET A 214 13.67 9.21 7.68
N ALA A 215 13.64 10.00 6.61
CA ALA A 215 14.82 10.37 5.85
C ALA A 215 14.70 11.77 5.27
N GLY A 216 15.81 12.51 5.24
CA GLY A 216 15.95 13.70 4.40
C GLY A 216 16.40 13.33 2.98
N ARG A 217 16.44 14.35 2.11
CA ARG A 217 16.87 14.20 0.70
C ARG A 217 18.39 13.97 0.55
N HIS A 218 19.17 14.32 1.57
CA HIS A 218 20.64 14.27 1.58
C HIS A 218 21.21 12.98 2.19
N GLY A 219 20.45 11.88 2.17
CA GLY A 219 20.87 10.58 2.67
C GLY A 219 20.90 10.44 4.21
N ASN A 220 20.56 11.50 4.94
CA ASN A 220 20.36 11.45 6.39
C ASN A 220 19.10 10.62 6.69
N LYS A 221 19.29 9.48 7.36
CA LYS A 221 18.21 8.57 7.79
C LYS A 221 18.19 8.52 9.30
N GLY A 222 17.00 8.52 9.87
CA GLY A 222 16.76 8.45 11.31
C GLY A 222 15.58 7.57 11.64
N VAL A 223 15.50 7.17 12.89
CA VAL A 223 14.32 6.53 13.47
C VAL A 223 13.72 7.51 14.46
N VAL A 224 12.39 7.64 14.47
CA VAL A 224 11.70 8.47 15.46
C VAL A 224 11.93 7.87 16.83
N ALA A 225 12.70 8.56 17.68
CA ALA A 225 13.03 8.08 19.03
C ALA A 225 11.96 8.44 20.05
N LYS A 226 11.41 9.65 19.98
CA LYS A 226 10.39 10.16 20.90
C LYS A 226 9.46 11.12 20.14
N ILE A 227 8.19 11.13 20.51
CA ILE A 227 7.22 12.14 20.12
C ILE A 227 6.87 12.87 21.42
N VAL A 228 7.15 14.16 21.49
CA VAL A 228 6.93 14.98 22.67
C VAL A 228 5.75 15.94 22.46
N PRO A 229 5.10 16.40 23.54
CA PRO A 229 4.18 17.53 23.48
C PRO A 229 4.86 18.79 22.92
N ILE A 230 4.04 19.74 22.43
CA ILE A 230 4.56 20.94 21.76
C ILE A 230 5.23 21.90 22.75
N GLU A 231 4.78 21.89 24.01
CA GLU A 231 5.31 22.67 25.11
C GLU A 231 6.72 22.26 25.54
N ASP A 232 7.10 21.00 25.33
CA ASP A 232 8.45 20.49 25.66
C ASP A 232 9.47 20.83 24.55
N MET A 233 9.02 21.27 23.38
CA MET A 233 9.90 21.53 22.24
C MET A 233 10.63 22.86 22.41
N PRO A 234 11.90 22.93 21.99
CA PRO A 234 12.59 24.20 21.85
C PRO A 234 11.80 25.18 20.99
N PHE A 235 11.76 26.44 21.38
CA PHE A 235 11.01 27.46 20.66
C PHE A 235 11.84 28.70 20.33
N LEU A 236 11.43 29.36 19.26
CA LEU A 236 12.01 30.59 18.73
C LEU A 236 11.65 31.80 19.62
N PRO A 237 12.39 32.92 19.54
CA PRO A 237 12.06 34.13 20.29
C PRO A 237 10.66 34.70 20.02
N ASP A 238 10.04 34.35 18.91
CA ASP A 238 8.65 34.71 18.57
C ASP A 238 7.61 33.76 19.17
N GLY A 239 8.03 32.75 19.93
CA GLY A 239 7.19 31.73 20.54
C GLY A 239 6.93 30.50 19.65
N THR A 240 7.42 30.48 18.42
CA THR A 240 7.19 29.37 17.49
C THR A 240 8.01 28.14 17.90
N PRO A 241 7.39 27.00 18.24
CA PRO A 241 8.11 25.77 18.57
C PRO A 241 8.71 25.12 17.32
N VAL A 242 9.82 24.40 17.48
CA VAL A 242 10.40 23.60 16.41
C VAL A 242 9.66 22.27 16.27
N ASP A 243 9.54 21.73 15.06
CA ASP A 243 8.83 20.46 14.81
C ASP A 243 9.74 19.22 14.98
N ILE A 244 11.00 19.32 14.57
CA ILE A 244 11.95 18.20 14.53
C ILE A 244 13.32 18.69 15.01
N VAL A 245 13.90 17.95 15.97
CA VAL A 245 15.29 18.15 16.41
C VAL A 245 16.18 17.08 15.79
N LEU A 246 17.22 17.51 15.07
CA LEU A 246 18.20 16.63 14.42
C LEU A 246 19.56 16.75 15.11
N ASN A 247 20.28 15.64 15.20
CA ASN A 247 21.63 15.61 15.78
C ASN A 247 22.66 16.20 14.79
N PRO A 248 23.39 17.28 15.15
CA PRO A 248 24.37 17.91 14.26
C PRO A 248 25.61 17.03 13.99
N LEU A 249 25.95 16.09 14.88
CA LEU A 249 27.16 15.25 14.76
C LEU A 249 27.14 14.33 13.53
N GLY A 250 25.95 14.06 12.99
CA GLY A 250 25.78 13.25 11.79
C GLY A 250 26.18 13.97 10.50
N VAL A 251 26.32 15.30 10.51
CA VAL A 251 26.62 16.08 9.30
C VAL A 251 28.11 16.07 8.95
N PRO A 252 29.05 16.39 9.89
CA PRO A 252 30.48 16.39 9.57
C PRO A 252 31.00 15.00 9.19
N SER A 253 30.55 13.97 9.90
CA SER A 253 31.00 12.58 9.68
C SER A 253 30.55 12.01 8.33
N ARG A 254 29.43 12.48 7.77
CA ARG A 254 28.87 12.02 6.49
C ARG A 254 29.11 12.98 5.32
N MET A 255 29.69 14.15 5.59
CA MET A 255 30.01 15.19 4.61
C MET A 255 28.81 15.62 3.74
N ASN A 256 27.60 15.58 4.28
CA ASN A 256 26.37 15.95 3.57
C ASN A 256 25.89 17.36 3.96
N LEU A 257 26.74 18.35 3.68
CA LEU A 257 26.49 19.77 3.97
C LEU A 257 25.28 20.35 3.24
N GLY A 258 24.84 19.74 2.14
CA GLY A 258 23.66 20.17 1.39
C GLY A 258 22.40 20.28 2.24
N GLN A 259 22.25 19.46 3.30
CA GLN A 259 21.10 19.55 4.20
C GLN A 259 21.08 20.87 4.99
N ILE A 260 22.25 21.44 5.31
CA ILE A 260 22.37 22.73 5.98
C ILE A 260 21.93 23.83 5.01
N MET A 261 22.45 23.80 3.78
CA MET A 261 22.07 24.76 2.73
C MET A 261 20.58 24.70 2.40
N GLU A 262 20.00 23.50 2.33
CA GLU A 262 18.56 23.28 2.19
C GLU A 262 17.78 23.92 3.34
N THR A 263 18.21 23.67 4.59
CA THR A 263 17.57 24.21 5.80
C THR A 263 17.56 25.74 5.80
N MET A 264 18.69 26.35 5.41
CA MET A 264 18.85 27.80 5.30
C MET A 264 17.93 28.41 4.23
N LEU A 265 18.00 27.89 3.00
CA LEU A 265 17.22 28.40 1.88
C LEU A 265 15.71 28.15 2.06
N GLY A 266 15.35 27.02 2.67
CA GLY A 266 13.97 26.68 3.03
C GLY A 266 13.37 27.69 4.00
N TRP A 267 14.16 28.16 4.98
CA TRP A 267 13.67 29.16 5.94
C TRP A 267 13.45 30.53 5.30
N ALA A 268 14.37 30.95 4.41
CA ALA A 268 14.18 32.15 3.61
C ALA A 268 12.91 32.05 2.75
N GLY A 269 12.68 30.91 2.10
CA GLY A 269 11.52 30.67 1.24
C GLY A 269 10.20 30.72 1.99
N GLU A 270 10.16 30.17 3.20
CA GLU A 270 8.99 30.26 4.08
C GLU A 270 8.67 31.71 4.47
N LYS A 271 9.67 32.49 4.93
CA LYS A 271 9.46 33.88 5.34
C LYS A 271 9.08 34.80 4.18
N LEU A 272 9.62 34.56 2.99
CA LEU A 272 9.34 35.34 1.78
C LEU A 272 8.10 34.84 1.01
N GLY A 273 7.55 33.67 1.37
CA GLY A 273 6.42 33.06 0.66
C GLY A 273 6.76 32.60 -0.76
N VAL A 274 8.03 32.32 -1.05
CA VAL A 274 8.53 31.95 -2.39
C VAL A 274 9.04 30.52 -2.41
N LYS A 275 8.95 29.88 -3.58
CA LYS A 275 9.50 28.54 -3.80
C LYS A 275 10.78 28.65 -4.64
N TYR A 276 11.85 28.01 -4.18
CA TYR A 276 13.10 27.95 -4.90
C TYR A 276 13.25 26.64 -5.67
N ALA A 277 13.89 26.74 -6.84
CA ALA A 277 14.39 25.61 -7.59
C ALA A 277 15.91 25.77 -7.74
N THR A 278 16.66 24.79 -7.25
CA THR A 278 18.13 24.76 -7.38
C THR A 278 18.51 23.60 -8.29
N PRO A 279 18.97 23.86 -9.53
CA PRO A 279 19.45 22.82 -10.43
C PRO A 279 20.58 21.98 -9.82
N VAL A 280 20.71 20.74 -10.31
CA VAL A 280 21.80 19.86 -9.91
C VAL A 280 23.08 20.35 -10.60
N PHE A 281 24.16 20.51 -9.83
CA PHE A 281 25.48 21.03 -10.25
C PHE A 281 25.56 22.52 -10.65
N ASP A 282 24.42 23.22 -10.76
CA ASP A 282 24.33 24.67 -10.97
C ASP A 282 23.33 25.28 -9.97
N GLY A 283 23.56 25.00 -8.69
CA GLY A 283 22.67 25.36 -7.59
C GLY A 283 22.97 26.74 -6.99
N ALA A 284 22.14 27.16 -6.04
CA ALA A 284 22.34 28.41 -5.32
C ALA A 284 23.68 28.41 -4.56
N SER A 285 24.46 29.47 -4.73
CA SER A 285 25.69 29.68 -3.95
C SER A 285 25.35 30.04 -2.50
N LEU A 286 26.32 29.85 -1.59
CA LEU A 286 26.12 30.22 -0.18
C LEU A 286 25.82 31.71 -0.01
N GLU A 287 26.47 32.57 -0.78
CA GLU A 287 26.26 34.02 -0.76
C GLU A 287 24.82 34.38 -1.17
N GLN A 288 24.31 33.75 -2.24
CA GLN A 288 22.93 33.92 -2.67
C GLN A 288 21.94 33.48 -1.59
N ILE A 289 22.18 32.35 -0.91
CA ILE A 289 21.33 31.88 0.19
C ILE A 289 21.35 32.88 1.36
N GLN A 290 22.53 33.42 1.71
CA GLN A 290 22.66 34.42 2.77
C GLN A 290 21.93 35.71 2.44
N ASP A 291 21.94 36.14 1.18
CA ASP A 291 21.22 37.33 0.73
C ASP A 291 19.71 37.13 0.74
N GLU A 292 19.21 35.94 0.35
CA GLU A 292 17.80 35.58 0.49
C GLU A 292 17.36 35.55 1.97
N LEU A 293 18.19 35.03 2.88
CA LEU A 293 17.92 35.08 4.33
C LEU A 293 17.78 36.52 4.82
N LYS A 294 18.70 37.42 4.42
CA LYS A 294 18.64 38.84 4.78
C LYS A 294 17.38 39.53 4.24
N LYS A 295 16.98 39.23 2.99
CA LYS A 295 15.72 39.74 2.41
C LYS A 295 14.50 39.32 3.24
N GLY A 296 14.54 38.10 3.80
CA GLY A 296 13.52 37.59 4.71
C GLY A 296 13.59 38.12 6.15
N GLY A 297 14.52 39.02 6.46
CA GLY A 297 14.74 39.54 7.83
C GLY A 297 15.37 38.52 8.79
N LEU A 298 15.99 37.46 8.26
CA LEU A 298 16.64 36.40 9.03
C LEU A 298 18.16 36.63 9.13
N PRO A 299 18.83 36.08 10.17
CA PRO A 299 20.28 36.11 10.26
C PRO A 299 20.91 35.34 9.10
N GLY A 300 21.96 35.90 8.47
CA GLY A 300 22.63 35.25 7.32
C GLY A 300 23.24 33.87 7.64
N SER A 301 23.57 33.61 8.91
CA SER A 301 24.03 32.30 9.37
C SER A 301 22.89 31.28 9.55
N SER A 302 21.62 31.72 9.49
CA SER A 302 20.43 30.92 9.84
C SER A 302 20.48 30.37 11.28
N LYS A 303 21.33 30.96 12.13
CA LYS A 303 21.46 30.60 13.54
C LYS A 303 20.69 31.59 14.39
N ILE A 304 19.95 31.07 15.35
CA ILE A 304 19.21 31.87 16.32
C ILE A 304 19.31 31.19 17.69
N ARG A 305 19.26 31.98 18.75
CA ARG A 305 19.20 31.46 20.11
C ARG A 305 17.77 31.00 20.41
N LEU A 306 17.61 29.70 20.64
CA LEU A 306 16.35 29.10 21.06
C LEU A 306 16.18 29.17 22.58
N TYR A 307 14.96 28.88 23.04
CA TYR A 307 14.59 28.68 24.43
C TYR A 307 14.18 27.23 24.63
N ASP A 308 14.51 26.65 25.78
CA ASP A 308 14.08 25.33 26.18
C ASP A 308 12.59 25.37 26.59
N GLY A 309 11.77 24.50 26.00
CA GLY A 309 10.34 24.42 26.29
C GLY A 309 10.03 23.98 27.73
N GLN A 310 10.88 23.15 28.33
CA GLN A 310 10.64 22.64 29.69
C GLN A 310 10.99 23.63 30.80
N THR A 311 12.07 24.39 30.62
CA THR A 311 12.58 25.31 31.65
C THR A 311 12.28 26.77 31.34
N GLY A 312 12.07 27.12 30.07
CA GLY A 312 11.98 28.50 29.60
C GLY A 312 13.33 29.22 29.50
N GLU A 313 14.43 28.55 29.84
CA GLU A 313 15.77 29.13 29.79
C GLU A 313 16.30 29.20 28.36
N ARG A 314 17.17 30.18 28.09
CA ARG A 314 17.83 30.32 26.78
C ARG A 314 18.96 29.31 26.66
N PHE A 315 19.10 28.69 25.48
CA PHE A 315 20.31 27.93 25.19
C PHE A 315 21.55 28.83 25.15
N ASP A 316 22.68 28.31 25.61
CA ASP A 316 23.96 29.04 25.65
C ASP A 316 24.42 29.47 24.25
N GLN A 317 24.30 28.56 23.28
CA GLN A 317 24.76 28.75 21.90
C GLN A 317 23.59 28.92 20.94
N GLU A 318 23.83 29.69 19.87
CA GLU A 318 22.86 29.79 18.77
C GLU A 318 22.84 28.49 17.95
N THR A 319 21.62 28.05 17.63
CA THR A 319 21.37 26.82 16.90
C THR A 319 20.92 27.13 15.48
N LEU A 320 21.33 26.30 14.52
CA LEU A 320 20.84 26.37 13.16
C LEU A 320 19.34 25.98 13.16
N VAL A 321 18.49 26.89 12.70
CA VAL A 321 17.05 26.65 12.52
C VAL A 321 16.72 26.89 11.05
N GLY A 322 15.69 26.20 10.56
CA GLY A 322 15.14 26.44 9.23
C GLY A 322 14.23 25.31 8.77
N GLN A 323 13.94 25.29 7.47
CA GLN A 323 12.99 24.34 6.89
C GLN A 323 13.70 23.30 6.03
N ILE A 324 13.53 22.04 6.37
CA ILE A 324 14.11 20.90 5.65
C ILE A 324 13.01 19.93 5.20
N TYR A 325 13.14 19.38 4.00
CA TYR A 325 12.16 18.43 3.48
C TYR A 325 12.43 17.01 3.99
N ILE A 326 11.53 16.50 4.82
CA ILE A 326 11.62 15.17 5.42
C ILE A 326 10.58 14.22 4.81
N LEU A 327 11.01 13.00 4.51
CA LEU A 327 10.22 11.90 3.97
C LEU A 327 10.01 10.81 5.01
N LYS A 328 8.79 10.26 5.06
CA LYS A 328 8.49 9.02 5.78
C LYS A 328 8.77 7.83 4.87
N LEU A 329 9.63 6.91 5.31
CA LEU A 329 9.95 5.71 4.53
C LEU A 329 8.91 4.61 4.78
N SER A 330 8.77 3.70 3.81
CA SER A 330 7.93 2.50 3.91
C SER A 330 8.39 1.48 4.98
N HIS A 331 9.49 1.76 5.68
CA HIS A 331 9.99 0.94 6.78
C HIS A 331 9.27 1.30 8.09
N LEU A 332 8.08 0.74 8.25
CA LEU A 332 7.21 1.00 9.40
C LEU A 332 7.49 0.03 10.54
N VAL A 333 7.43 0.52 11.78
CA VAL A 333 7.73 -0.29 12.96
C VAL A 333 6.70 -1.42 13.15
N GLU A 334 5.42 -1.14 12.91
CA GLU A 334 4.33 -2.11 13.03
C GLU A 334 4.54 -3.35 12.14
N ASP A 335 5.16 -3.17 10.97
CA ASP A 335 5.43 -4.28 10.05
C ASP A 335 6.60 -5.14 10.54
N LYS A 336 7.52 -4.57 11.33
CA LYS A 336 8.72 -5.23 11.84
C LYS A 336 8.54 -5.89 13.20
N ILE A 337 7.64 -5.38 14.05
CA ILE A 337 7.34 -6.01 15.34
C ILE A 337 6.80 -7.42 15.07
N HIS A 338 7.45 -8.40 15.67
CA HIS A 338 7.10 -9.81 15.61
C HIS A 338 7.58 -10.50 16.88
N ALA A 339 6.68 -11.20 17.54
CA ALA A 339 6.96 -11.98 18.73
C ALA A 339 6.22 -13.31 18.64
N ARG A 340 6.83 -14.36 19.21
CA ARG A 340 6.32 -15.71 19.21
C ARG A 340 6.61 -16.34 20.57
N SER A 341 5.61 -17.01 21.13
CA SER A 341 5.80 -17.99 22.20
C SER A 341 5.88 -19.40 21.59
N ILE A 342 4.75 -19.93 21.16
CA ILE A 342 4.60 -21.22 20.48
C ILE A 342 3.91 -20.98 19.14
N GLY A 343 4.21 -21.81 18.15
CA GLY A 343 3.66 -21.66 16.81
C GLY A 343 3.81 -22.93 15.99
N PRO A 344 3.60 -22.88 14.67
CA PRO A 344 3.79 -24.04 13.82
C PRO A 344 5.27 -24.44 13.73
N TYR A 345 5.46 -25.72 13.44
CA TYR A 345 6.75 -26.39 13.30
C TYR A 345 6.88 -27.03 11.92
N SER A 346 8.11 -27.18 11.46
CA SER A 346 8.46 -27.91 10.25
C SER A 346 8.11 -29.39 10.40
N LEU A 347 7.57 -30.00 9.35
CA LEU A 347 7.24 -31.43 9.37
C LEU A 347 8.49 -32.32 9.40
N ILE A 348 9.57 -31.88 8.78
CA ILE A 348 10.80 -32.67 8.63
C ILE A 348 11.69 -32.49 9.86
N THR A 349 12.10 -31.26 10.13
CA THR A 349 13.09 -30.96 11.17
C THR A 349 12.48 -30.72 12.55
N GLN A 350 11.14 -30.65 12.66
CA GLN A 350 10.42 -30.30 13.90
C GLN A 350 10.78 -28.94 14.52
N GLN A 351 11.56 -28.12 13.83
CA GLN A 351 11.94 -26.77 14.25
C GLN A 351 10.82 -25.75 14.03
N PRO A 352 10.79 -24.66 14.80
CA PRO A 352 9.92 -23.52 14.53
C PRO A 352 10.02 -23.05 13.07
N LEU A 353 8.87 -22.81 12.42
CA LEU A 353 8.87 -22.21 11.07
C LEU A 353 9.55 -20.83 11.06
N GLY A 354 9.98 -20.37 9.89
CA GLY A 354 10.64 -19.08 9.71
C GLY A 354 9.69 -17.96 9.30
N GLY A 355 9.94 -16.74 9.80
CA GLY A 355 9.32 -15.52 9.30
C GLY A 355 7.93 -15.19 9.88
N LYS A 356 7.60 -13.88 9.89
CA LYS A 356 6.37 -13.34 10.48
C LYS A 356 5.08 -13.92 9.88
N ALA A 357 5.06 -14.20 8.58
CA ALA A 357 3.88 -14.70 7.88
C ALA A 357 3.41 -16.08 8.38
N GLN A 358 4.34 -16.90 8.89
CA GLN A 358 4.06 -18.24 9.43
C GLN A 358 4.07 -18.25 10.96
N PHE A 359 4.04 -17.08 11.60
CA PHE A 359 4.24 -16.96 13.04
C PHE A 359 5.54 -17.66 13.49
N GLY A 360 6.60 -17.44 12.71
CA GLY A 360 7.87 -18.14 12.82
C GLY A 360 8.75 -17.72 13.99
N GLY A 361 9.72 -18.55 14.35
CA GLY A 361 10.75 -18.22 15.33
C GLY A 361 11.89 -17.38 14.74
N GLN A 362 12.68 -16.77 15.61
CA GLN A 362 13.95 -16.16 15.25
C GLN A 362 15.00 -17.27 15.06
N ARG A 363 15.88 -17.08 14.07
CA ARG A 363 17.01 -17.98 13.88
C ARG A 363 18.05 -17.64 14.95
N PHE A 364 18.38 -18.63 15.77
CA PHE A 364 19.55 -18.60 16.64
C PHE A 364 20.69 -19.29 15.88
N GLY A 365 21.66 -18.50 15.43
CA GLY A 365 22.74 -18.96 14.57
C GLY A 365 23.98 -19.37 15.34
N GLU A 366 24.98 -19.81 14.59
CA GLU A 366 26.27 -20.25 15.11
C GLU A 366 26.99 -19.15 15.90
N MET A 367 26.97 -17.90 15.42
CA MET A 367 27.61 -16.78 16.13
C MET A 367 26.94 -16.49 17.47
N GLU A 368 25.61 -16.64 17.57
CA GLU A 368 24.91 -16.49 18.84
C GLU A 368 25.18 -17.65 19.80
N VAL A 369 25.39 -18.87 19.28
CA VAL A 369 25.85 -20.03 20.07
C VAL A 369 27.22 -19.75 20.68
N TRP A 370 28.20 -19.34 19.87
CA TRP A 370 29.54 -18.99 20.36
C TRP A 370 29.52 -17.91 21.44
N ALA A 371 28.61 -16.93 21.31
CA ALA A 371 28.45 -15.91 22.32
C ALA A 371 28.03 -16.53 23.67
N LEU A 372 27.06 -17.46 23.69
CA LEU A 372 26.64 -18.14 24.93
C LEU A 372 27.72 -19.07 25.49
N GLU A 373 28.45 -19.77 24.62
CA GLU A 373 29.58 -20.62 25.02
C GLU A 373 30.68 -19.81 25.70
N ALA A 374 31.01 -18.62 25.16
CA ALA A 374 32.00 -17.72 25.74
C ALA A 374 31.63 -17.24 27.15
N TYR A 375 30.33 -17.10 27.45
CA TYR A 375 29.83 -16.79 28.79
C TYR A 375 29.74 -18.02 29.71
N GLY A 376 29.94 -19.23 29.20
CA GLY A 376 29.71 -20.46 29.96
C GLY A 376 28.23 -20.72 30.27
N ALA A 377 27.31 -20.17 29.49
CA ALA A 377 25.86 -20.27 29.71
C ALA A 377 25.27 -21.61 29.22
N ALA A 378 25.79 -22.72 29.76
CA ALA A 378 25.49 -24.08 29.30
C ALA A 378 23.99 -24.42 29.32
N HIS A 379 23.28 -24.10 30.42
CA HIS A 379 21.84 -24.38 30.54
C HIS A 379 20.99 -23.57 29.56
N THR A 380 21.33 -22.29 29.36
CA THR A 380 20.61 -21.44 28.39
C THR A 380 20.81 -21.93 26.97
N LEU A 381 22.04 -22.33 26.61
CA LEU A 381 22.34 -22.88 25.31
C LEU A 381 21.61 -24.21 25.08
N GLN A 382 21.66 -25.12 26.07
CA GLN A 382 20.97 -26.39 26.02
C GLN A 382 19.46 -26.21 25.82
N GLU A 383 18.84 -25.28 26.55
CA GLU A 383 17.41 -24.98 26.42
C GLU A 383 17.04 -24.47 25.01
N ILE A 384 17.85 -23.56 24.45
CA ILE A 384 17.63 -22.98 23.12
C ILE A 384 17.73 -24.05 22.03
N LEU A 385 18.73 -24.92 22.11
CA LEU A 385 18.99 -25.96 21.11
C LEU A 385 18.06 -27.17 21.21
N THR A 386 17.37 -27.37 22.34
CA THR A 386 16.50 -28.54 22.57
C THR A 386 15.03 -28.14 22.73
N VAL A 387 14.59 -27.85 23.96
CA VAL A 387 13.18 -27.68 24.34
C VAL A 387 12.52 -26.43 23.73
N LYS A 388 13.29 -25.43 23.31
CA LYS A 388 12.77 -24.26 22.56
C LYS A 388 12.74 -24.47 21.05
N SER A 389 13.34 -25.55 20.54
CA SER A 389 13.49 -25.84 19.12
C SER A 389 12.77 -27.12 18.73
N ASP A 390 13.47 -28.24 18.68
CA ASP A 390 13.08 -29.47 17.99
C ASP A 390 12.97 -30.71 18.90
N ASP A 391 13.15 -30.59 20.22
CA ASP A 391 12.72 -31.64 21.14
C ASP A 391 11.20 -31.62 21.33
N VAL A 392 10.50 -32.49 20.59
CA VAL A 392 9.03 -32.53 20.53
C VAL A 392 8.39 -32.89 21.87
N LYS A 393 9.00 -33.83 22.60
CA LYS A 393 8.48 -34.27 23.91
C LYS A 393 8.88 -33.27 24.99
N GLY A 394 10.14 -32.84 24.99
CA GLY A 394 10.67 -31.87 25.94
C GLY A 394 9.93 -30.54 25.90
N ARG A 395 9.64 -29.99 24.72
CA ARG A 395 8.91 -28.70 24.62
C ARG A 395 7.50 -28.76 25.22
N SER A 396 6.80 -29.89 25.04
CA SER A 396 5.43 -30.06 25.57
C SER A 396 5.45 -30.19 27.09
N LYS A 397 6.36 -31.00 27.64
CA LYS A 397 6.56 -31.13 29.09
C LYS A 397 7.04 -29.83 29.73
N THR A 398 7.94 -29.11 29.06
CA THR A 398 8.46 -27.81 29.51
C THR A 398 7.32 -26.79 29.62
N TYR A 399 6.43 -26.74 28.63
CA TYR A 399 5.25 -25.87 28.68
C TYR A 399 4.32 -26.25 29.85
N GLU A 400 4.03 -27.53 30.05
CA GLU A 400 3.22 -27.99 31.19
C GLU A 400 3.85 -27.64 32.53
N ALA A 401 5.16 -27.85 32.69
CA ALA A 401 5.90 -27.52 33.91
C ALA A 401 5.84 -26.02 34.22
N ILE A 402 6.04 -25.16 33.20
CA ILE A 402 5.93 -23.70 33.35
C ILE A 402 4.52 -23.30 33.80
N VAL A 403 3.48 -23.89 33.22
CA VAL A 403 2.08 -23.59 33.60
C VAL A 403 1.77 -24.04 35.02
N LYS A 404 2.33 -25.18 35.47
CA LYS A 404 2.16 -25.72 36.83
C LYS A 404 3.07 -25.06 37.87
N GLY A 405 4.08 -24.29 37.44
CA GLY A 405 5.11 -23.75 38.33
C GLY A 405 6.08 -24.82 38.85
N GLU A 406 6.24 -25.92 38.12
CA GLU A 406 7.16 -27.02 38.44
C GLU A 406 8.55 -26.76 37.83
N ASN A 407 9.55 -27.51 38.31
CA ASN A 407 10.90 -27.45 37.74
C ASN A 407 10.90 -27.97 36.29
N LEU A 408 11.80 -27.40 35.48
CA LEU A 408 11.93 -27.78 34.08
C LEU A 408 12.43 -29.23 33.98
N PRO A 409 11.85 -30.04 33.06
CA PRO A 409 12.29 -31.41 32.83
C PRO A 409 13.66 -31.43 32.14
N ASP A 410 14.36 -32.56 32.26
CA ASP A 410 15.59 -32.78 31.51
C ASP A 410 15.32 -32.80 29.99
N PRO A 411 16.17 -32.14 29.18
CA PRO A 411 16.02 -32.10 27.74
C PRO A 411 16.37 -33.45 27.09
N GLY A 412 15.64 -33.77 26.02
CA GLY A 412 15.91 -34.94 25.19
C GLY A 412 16.87 -34.66 24.03
N ILE A 413 16.93 -35.61 23.10
CA ILE A 413 17.74 -35.51 21.88
C ILE A 413 16.98 -34.66 20.84
N PRO A 414 17.64 -33.66 20.21
CA PRO A 414 17.08 -32.90 19.09
C PRO A 414 16.62 -33.79 17.92
N GLU A 415 15.44 -33.53 17.37
CA GLU A 415 14.98 -34.29 16.19
C GLU A 415 15.85 -34.04 14.96
N SER A 416 16.47 -32.86 14.83
CA SER A 416 17.44 -32.61 13.75
C SER A 416 18.64 -33.57 13.78
N PHE A 417 19.07 -33.97 14.97
CA PHE A 417 20.14 -34.96 15.13
C PHE A 417 19.66 -36.36 14.71
N ASN A 418 18.44 -36.74 15.06
CA ASN A 418 17.84 -38.00 14.58
C ASN A 418 17.71 -38.03 13.05
N VAL A 419 17.28 -36.93 12.44
CA VAL A 419 17.19 -36.78 10.98
C VAL A 419 18.56 -36.99 10.35
N LEU A 420 19.62 -36.36 10.89
CA LEU A 420 20.99 -36.53 10.42
C LEU A 420 21.44 -38.01 10.48
N LEU A 421 21.20 -38.69 11.61
CA LEU A 421 21.52 -40.11 11.74
C LEU A 421 20.81 -40.97 10.68
N LYS A 422 19.53 -40.68 10.41
CA LYS A 422 18.76 -41.39 9.37
C LYS A 422 19.21 -41.08 7.95
N GLU A 423 19.64 -39.85 7.68
CA GLU A 423 20.22 -39.49 6.39
C GLU A 423 21.54 -40.22 6.15
N LEU A 424 22.41 -40.32 7.15
CA LEU A 424 23.66 -41.08 7.07
C LEU A 424 23.42 -42.59 6.91
N GLN A 425 22.46 -43.15 7.66
CA GLN A 425 22.03 -44.55 7.47
C GLN A 425 21.44 -44.80 6.08
N GLY A 426 20.76 -43.81 5.49
CA GLY A 426 20.27 -43.84 4.12
C GLY A 426 21.39 -43.93 3.06
N LEU A 427 22.61 -43.52 3.40
CA LEU A 427 23.81 -43.69 2.56
C LEU A 427 24.45 -45.08 2.70
N GLY A 428 23.92 -45.94 3.56
CA GLY A 428 24.49 -47.27 3.86
C GLY A 428 25.60 -47.24 4.90
N LEU A 429 25.73 -46.16 5.68
CA LEU A 429 26.63 -46.09 6.83
C LEU A 429 25.92 -46.62 8.08
N ASP A 430 26.55 -47.54 8.79
CA ASP A 430 26.04 -47.99 10.09
C ASP A 430 26.52 -47.06 11.20
N ILE A 431 25.58 -46.46 11.92
CA ILE A 431 25.84 -45.48 12.98
C ILE A 431 24.94 -45.80 14.15
N GLU A 432 25.56 -46.07 15.29
CA GLU A 432 24.92 -46.35 16.57
C GLU A 432 25.40 -45.33 17.62
N LEU A 433 24.55 -45.05 18.61
CA LEU A 433 24.90 -44.25 19.79
C LEU A 433 25.25 -45.23 20.91
N GLU A 434 26.50 -45.21 21.38
CA GLU A 434 26.98 -46.04 22.50
C GLU A 434 26.53 -45.53 23.87
#